data_AF-A0A7K2QN85-F1
#
_entry.id   AF-A0A7K2QN85-F1
#
_cell.length_a   1.000
_cell.length_b   1.000
_cell.length_c   1.000
_cell.angle_alpha   90.00
_cell.angle_beta   90.00
_cell.angle_gamma   90.00
#
_symmetry.space_group_name_H-M   'P 1'
#
loop_
_entity.id
_entity.type
_entity.pdbx_description
1 polymer ?
#
loop_
_entity_poly.entity_id
_entity_poly.type
_entity_poly.pdbx_seq_one_letter_code
_entity_poly.pdbx_strand_id
1 'polypeptide(L)'
;MAAPPDTAPPAVAPAPGGRRRRARTAAGLLCGVLVLAALGYAGLTLHHRLTTIDLPQADTAPQSGYTLTVYFTPSEAYYHGPRRSIRGQACAGQSTPATFPADYLERVDLEGFGKTARGDYLGRDFDRKCYFTTGTPPLGSNDNPLVPWRSVAANHLSPGTEIRVTDCGPGLTAEICTRVKAAHWRVDDLCSIGCDDAKHLDLYIGEQTRAAIEDEDFYFVTTGATVRIGAPKALR
;
A
#
# COMPACT_ATOMS: atom_id res chain seq x y z
N MET A 1 -53.12 -42.60 -26.04
CA MET A 1 -54.30 -43.40 -25.66
C MET A 1 -54.14 -43.86 -24.22
N ALA A 2 -55.24 -44.12 -23.51
CA ALA A 2 -55.23 -44.97 -22.30
C ALA A 2 -55.08 -46.46 -22.73
N ALA A 3 -54.90 -47.46 -21.87
CA ALA A 3 -55.09 -47.53 -20.41
C ALA A 3 -54.13 -48.59 -19.76
N PRO A 4 -53.99 -48.62 -18.41
CA PRO A 4 -53.52 -49.79 -17.64
C PRO A 4 -54.66 -50.84 -17.50
N PRO A 5 -54.59 -51.91 -16.67
CA PRO A 5 -53.55 -52.37 -15.72
C PRO A 5 -53.19 -53.87 -15.89
N ASP A 6 -52.53 -54.50 -14.89
CA ASP A 6 -53.18 -55.61 -14.17
C ASP A 6 -52.56 -55.93 -12.77
N THR A 7 -53.06 -56.99 -12.12
CA THR A 7 -53.28 -57.11 -10.67
C THR A 7 -52.34 -58.04 -9.87
N ALA A 8 -51.78 -57.48 -8.80
CA ALA A 8 -51.92 -57.97 -7.40
C ALA A 8 -51.26 -59.34 -7.00
N PRO A 9 -51.52 -59.96 -5.81
CA PRO A 9 -50.44 -60.43 -4.90
C PRO A 9 -50.66 -61.91 -4.45
N PRO A 10 -50.22 -62.44 -3.27
CA PRO A 10 -49.29 -61.98 -2.22
C PRO A 10 -48.05 -62.93 -2.09
N ALA A 11 -47.56 -63.57 -1.01
CA ALA A 11 -47.94 -63.72 0.41
C ALA A 11 -46.79 -64.28 1.31
N VAL A 12 -47.09 -64.40 2.61
CA VAL A 12 -46.40 -65.19 3.67
C VAL A 12 -45.08 -64.66 4.24
N ALA A 13 -45.07 -64.52 5.58
CA ALA A 13 -43.87 -64.49 6.41
C ALA A 13 -43.96 -65.61 7.47
N PRO A 14 -42.82 -66.12 7.96
CA PRO A 14 -42.75 -66.69 9.30
C PRO A 14 -41.61 -66.11 10.15
N ALA A 15 -41.78 -66.23 11.47
CA ALA A 15 -40.80 -65.98 12.52
C ALA A 15 -40.94 -67.11 13.58
N PRO A 16 -40.30 -67.11 14.76
CA PRO A 16 -39.17 -66.30 15.25
C PRO A 16 -38.04 -67.11 15.92
N GLY A 17 -36.93 -66.46 16.31
CA GLY A 17 -35.95 -66.97 17.30
C GLY A 17 -34.48 -66.67 16.95
N GLY A 18 -33.56 -66.46 17.90
CA GLY A 18 -33.73 -66.32 19.35
C GLY A 18 -32.39 -66.22 20.12
N ARG A 19 -32.44 -65.71 21.37
CA ARG A 19 -31.36 -65.69 22.41
C ARG A 19 -30.09 -64.83 22.20
N ARG A 20 -30.09 -63.66 22.89
CA ARG A 20 -29.03 -63.14 23.80
C ARG A 20 -27.54 -63.39 23.47
N ARG A 21 -26.75 -62.30 23.30
CA ARG A 21 -25.71 -61.88 24.30
C ARG A 21 -25.05 -60.52 24.01
N ARG A 22 -24.52 -59.91 25.08
CA ARG A 22 -23.50 -58.82 25.14
C ARG A 22 -23.76 -57.52 24.35
N ALA A 23 -24.48 -56.60 24.97
CA ALA A 23 -24.25 -55.16 24.79
C ALA A 23 -23.42 -54.63 25.97
N ARG A 24 -22.16 -54.22 25.73
CA ARG A 24 -21.28 -53.39 26.61
C ARG A 24 -19.86 -53.32 26.00
N THR A 25 -19.58 -52.29 25.19
CA THR A 25 -18.26 -51.64 24.88
C THR A 25 -18.37 -50.87 23.55
N ALA A 26 -18.73 -49.58 23.60
CA ALA A 26 -18.66 -48.68 22.43
C ALA A 26 -18.65 -47.20 22.86
N ALA A 27 -19.69 -46.78 23.61
CA ALA A 27 -19.97 -45.38 23.91
C ALA A 27 -18.86 -44.62 24.68
N GLY A 28 -18.01 -45.31 25.44
CA GLY A 28 -16.97 -44.67 26.28
C GLY A 28 -15.80 -44.08 25.49
N LEU A 29 -15.43 -44.67 24.34
CA LEU A 29 -14.22 -44.26 23.60
C LEU A 29 -14.42 -43.00 22.76
N LEU A 30 -15.57 -42.87 22.10
CA LEU A 30 -15.88 -41.70 21.26
C LEU A 30 -15.96 -40.39 22.06
N CYS A 31 -16.48 -40.44 23.29
CA CYS A 31 -16.61 -39.25 24.14
C CYS A 31 -15.24 -38.74 24.63
N GLY A 32 -14.34 -39.64 25.03
CA GLY A 32 -13.00 -39.27 25.51
C GLY A 32 -12.11 -38.61 24.45
N VAL A 33 -12.15 -39.11 23.22
CA VAL A 33 -11.36 -38.55 22.09
C VAL A 33 -11.82 -37.13 21.74
N LEU A 34 -13.13 -36.87 21.71
CA LEU A 34 -13.68 -35.55 21.41
C LEU A 34 -13.33 -34.51 22.49
N VAL A 35 -13.35 -34.89 23.77
CA VAL A 35 -12.94 -33.99 24.87
C VAL A 35 -11.45 -33.67 24.81
N LEU A 36 -10.58 -34.65 24.52
CA LEU A 36 -9.14 -34.41 24.36
C LEU A 36 -8.83 -33.54 23.12
N ALA A 37 -9.53 -33.75 22.00
CA ALA A 37 -9.39 -32.90 20.82
C ALA A 37 -9.84 -31.45 21.09
N ALA A 38 -10.97 -31.27 21.78
CA ALA A 38 -11.47 -29.94 22.15
C ALA A 38 -10.53 -29.22 23.13
N LEU A 39 -9.99 -29.91 24.14
CA LEU A 39 -9.02 -29.35 25.08
C LEU A 39 -7.67 -29.04 24.41
N GLY A 40 -7.23 -29.87 23.46
CA GLY A 40 -6.04 -29.60 22.65
C GLY A 40 -6.21 -28.35 21.78
N TYR A 41 -7.35 -28.22 21.10
CA TYR A 41 -7.67 -27.05 20.26
C TYR A 41 -7.85 -25.77 21.10
N ALA A 42 -8.49 -25.87 22.27
CA ALA A 42 -8.57 -24.78 23.25
C ALA A 42 -7.19 -24.38 23.79
N GLY A 43 -6.33 -25.34 24.15
CA GLY A 43 -4.97 -25.09 24.62
C GLY A 43 -4.08 -24.43 23.56
N LEU A 44 -4.16 -24.89 22.30
CA LEU A 44 -3.45 -24.30 21.16
C LEU A 44 -3.92 -22.87 20.89
N THR A 45 -5.24 -22.63 20.84
CA THR A 45 -5.79 -21.27 20.63
C THR A 45 -5.54 -20.33 21.81
N LEU A 46 -5.40 -20.84 23.03
CA LEU A 46 -4.98 -20.03 24.19
C LEU A 46 -3.49 -19.69 24.11
N HIS A 47 -2.62 -20.65 23.78
CA HIS A 47 -1.19 -20.37 23.54
C HIS A 47 -0.99 -19.34 22.43
N HIS A 48 -1.73 -19.47 21.32
CA HIS A 48 -1.61 -18.55 20.19
C HIS A 48 -2.08 -17.12 20.50
N ARG A 49 -2.94 -16.93 21.51
CA ARG A 49 -3.37 -15.62 22.03
C ARG A 49 -2.50 -15.06 23.16
N LEU A 50 -1.64 -15.88 23.77
CA LEU A 50 -0.78 -15.47 24.88
C LEU A 50 0.68 -15.20 24.45
N THR A 51 1.07 -15.58 23.24
CA THR A 51 2.39 -15.24 22.66
C THR A 51 2.40 -13.90 21.93
N THR A 52 1.25 -13.39 21.47
CA THR A 52 1.10 -12.01 20.98
C THR A 52 0.68 -11.08 22.11
N ILE A 53 1.59 -10.84 23.06
CA ILE A 53 1.58 -9.55 23.75
C ILE A 53 2.02 -8.55 22.69
N ASP A 54 1.05 -7.80 22.15
CA ASP A 54 1.28 -6.74 21.17
C ASP A 54 1.92 -5.54 21.89
N LEU A 55 3.19 -5.72 22.26
CA LEU A 55 4.01 -4.66 22.84
C LEU A 55 4.03 -3.51 21.82
N PRO A 56 3.59 -2.29 22.17
CA PRO A 56 3.60 -1.20 21.22
C PRO A 56 5.05 -1.00 20.75
N GLN A 57 5.30 -1.22 19.47
CA GLN A 57 6.63 -1.04 18.87
C GLN A 57 7.06 0.40 19.13
N ALA A 58 7.93 0.57 20.12
CA ALA A 58 8.36 1.87 20.57
C ALA A 58 9.10 2.59 19.45
N ASP A 59 8.86 3.91 19.34
CA ASP A 59 9.61 4.77 18.44
C ASP A 59 11.12 4.51 18.59
N THR A 60 11.79 4.29 17.47
CA THR A 60 13.23 4.02 17.47
C THR A 60 14.02 5.23 18.01
N ALA A 61 15.21 4.95 18.55
CA ALA A 61 16.16 6.01 18.88
C ALA A 61 16.45 6.86 17.61
N PRO A 62 16.53 8.20 17.72
CA PRO A 62 16.77 9.06 16.56
C PRO A 62 18.03 8.66 15.79
N GLN A 63 17.91 8.56 14.48
CA GLN A 63 18.95 8.13 13.55
C GLN A 63 19.40 9.32 12.71
N SER A 64 20.69 9.66 12.77
CA SER A 64 21.30 10.72 11.96
C SER A 64 21.83 10.19 10.62
N GLY A 65 22.24 11.10 9.74
CA GLY A 65 22.85 10.76 8.45
C GLY A 65 21.84 10.50 7.34
N TYR A 66 20.65 11.09 7.40
CA TYR A 66 19.64 10.98 6.33
C TYR A 66 19.83 12.04 5.25
N THR A 67 19.57 11.64 4.01
CA THR A 67 19.38 12.53 2.85
C THR A 67 17.90 12.88 2.78
N LEU A 68 17.56 14.17 2.74
CA LEU A 68 16.19 14.63 2.49
C LEU A 68 16.16 15.41 1.16
N THR A 69 15.25 15.01 0.27
CA THR A 69 14.89 15.75 -0.95
C THR A 69 13.40 16.10 -0.90
N VAL A 70 12.89 16.79 -1.93
CA VAL A 70 11.44 16.93 -2.13
C VAL A 70 11.05 16.59 -3.56
N TYR A 71 9.83 16.06 -3.71
CA TYR A 71 9.19 15.82 -5.00
C TYR A 71 7.77 16.39 -5.03
N PHE A 72 7.28 16.68 -6.23
CA PHE A 72 6.03 17.41 -6.44
C PHE A 72 5.31 16.94 -7.71
N THR A 73 3.99 17.10 -7.76
CA THR A 73 3.23 16.84 -8.99
C THR A 73 3.29 18.09 -9.90
N PRO A 74 4.05 18.09 -11.01
CA PRO A 74 4.06 19.16 -12.00
C PRO A 74 2.66 19.49 -12.54
N SER A 75 2.48 20.71 -13.00
CA SER A 75 1.26 21.16 -13.67
C SER A 75 1.57 21.67 -15.07
N GLU A 76 0.93 21.12 -16.11
CA GLU A 76 1.14 21.49 -17.54
C GLU A 76 1.04 23.02 -17.76
N ALA A 77 0.28 23.72 -16.91
CA ALA A 77 0.14 25.17 -16.91
C ALA A 77 1.46 25.97 -16.77
N TYR A 78 2.54 25.36 -16.26
CA TYR A 78 3.85 26.00 -16.08
C TYR A 78 4.94 25.51 -17.04
N TYR A 79 4.60 24.66 -18.02
CA TYR A 79 5.52 24.07 -18.99
C TYR A 79 5.16 24.48 -20.41
N HIS A 80 6.14 24.95 -21.15
CA HIS A 80 5.95 25.70 -22.40
C HIS A 80 6.91 25.25 -23.52
N GLY A 81 7.64 24.15 -23.31
CA GLY A 81 8.52 23.55 -24.29
C GLY A 81 7.79 22.99 -25.53
N PRO A 82 8.55 22.57 -26.55
CA PRO A 82 8.00 22.07 -27.80
C PRO A 82 7.09 20.86 -27.55
N ARG A 83 5.95 20.79 -28.26
CA ARG A 83 4.96 19.73 -28.01
C ARG A 83 5.44 18.35 -28.52
N ARG A 84 5.75 17.44 -27.59
CA ARG A 84 6.15 16.04 -27.83
C ARG A 84 4.90 15.14 -27.84
N SER A 85 4.84 14.19 -28.77
CA SER A 85 3.77 13.19 -28.82
C SER A 85 4.13 11.92 -28.04
N ILE A 86 3.14 11.36 -27.33
CA ILE A 86 3.21 10.08 -26.61
C ILE A 86 2.35 9.00 -27.27
N ARG A 87 1.98 9.17 -28.56
CA ARG A 87 1.22 8.17 -29.32
C ARG A 87 1.97 6.84 -29.33
N GLY A 88 1.29 5.77 -28.92
CA GLY A 88 1.87 4.42 -28.81
C GLY A 88 2.63 4.17 -27.50
N GLN A 89 2.74 5.16 -26.60
CA GLN A 89 3.35 5.02 -25.26
C GLN A 89 2.29 4.97 -24.15
N ALA A 90 0.99 4.91 -24.48
CA ALA A 90 -0.07 4.68 -23.51
C ALA A 90 -0.07 3.22 -23.04
N CYS A 91 -0.36 2.99 -21.76
CA CYS A 91 -0.48 1.63 -21.21
C CYS A 91 -1.66 0.88 -21.85
N ALA A 92 -1.62 -0.45 -21.83
CA ALA A 92 -2.68 -1.27 -22.43
C ALA A 92 -4.06 -0.93 -21.84
N GLY A 93 -5.02 -0.60 -22.72
CA GLY A 93 -6.37 -0.18 -22.34
C GLY A 93 -6.54 1.30 -21.95
N GLN A 94 -5.46 2.10 -21.91
CA GLN A 94 -5.52 3.53 -21.61
C GLN A 94 -5.76 4.39 -22.84
N SER A 95 -6.42 5.54 -22.65
CA SER A 95 -6.67 6.55 -23.68
C SER A 95 -6.11 7.90 -23.25
N THR A 96 -4.79 8.03 -23.27
CA THR A 96 -4.10 9.28 -22.89
C THR A 96 -4.20 10.35 -23.98
N PRO A 97 -4.15 11.66 -23.64
CA PRO A 97 -3.97 12.71 -24.63
C PRO A 97 -2.67 12.49 -25.42
N ALA A 98 -2.72 12.64 -26.75
CA ALA A 98 -1.64 12.19 -27.62
C ALA A 98 -0.37 13.06 -27.58
N THR A 99 -0.41 14.28 -27.03
CA THR A 99 0.64 15.28 -27.15
C THR A 99 0.63 16.31 -26.00
N PHE A 100 1.77 16.53 -25.37
CA PHE A 100 2.01 17.47 -24.25
C PHE A 100 3.29 18.31 -24.51
N PRO A 101 3.60 19.36 -23.73
CA PRO A 101 4.93 19.97 -23.71
C PRO A 101 6.01 18.93 -23.36
N ALA A 102 7.17 18.98 -24.02
CA ALA A 102 8.25 18.00 -23.81
C ALA A 102 8.85 18.06 -22.40
N ASP A 103 9.06 19.27 -21.91
CA ASP A 103 9.50 19.64 -20.56
C ASP A 103 8.53 19.17 -19.47
N TYR A 104 7.23 19.29 -19.70
CA TYR A 104 6.22 18.67 -18.81
C TYR A 104 6.37 17.16 -18.76
N LEU A 105 6.50 16.49 -19.91
CA LEU A 105 6.62 15.03 -19.96
C LEU A 105 7.93 14.55 -19.34
N GLU A 106 9.04 15.28 -19.53
CA GLU A 106 10.31 15.01 -18.86
C GLU A 106 10.17 15.10 -17.34
N ARG A 107 9.38 16.06 -16.82
CA ARG A 107 9.09 16.14 -15.39
C ARG A 107 8.17 15.02 -14.90
N VAL A 108 7.13 14.64 -15.66
CA VAL A 108 6.27 13.47 -15.35
C VAL A 108 7.06 12.15 -15.39
N ASP A 109 8.09 12.07 -16.24
CA ASP A 109 9.02 10.93 -16.33
C ASP A 109 10.01 10.86 -15.15
N LEU A 110 10.08 11.90 -14.30
CA LEU A 110 10.86 11.95 -13.05
C LEU A 110 9.97 11.81 -11.81
N GLU A 111 8.97 12.68 -11.66
CA GLU A 111 8.11 12.81 -10.46
C GLU A 111 6.93 11.80 -10.45
N GLY A 112 6.82 10.95 -11.49
CA GLY A 112 5.82 9.87 -11.61
C GLY A 112 4.40 10.31 -12.00
N PHE A 113 3.99 11.54 -11.67
CA PHE A 113 2.68 12.10 -12.02
C PHE A 113 2.80 13.54 -12.53
N GLY A 114 1.79 14.00 -13.24
CA GLY A 114 1.58 15.42 -13.53
C GLY A 114 0.10 15.74 -13.74
N LYS A 115 -0.28 16.97 -13.43
CA LYS A 115 -1.62 17.51 -13.64
C LYS A 115 -1.70 18.18 -15.01
N THR A 116 -2.64 17.77 -15.86
CA THR A 116 -2.78 18.36 -17.19
C THR A 116 -3.54 19.69 -17.14
N ALA A 117 -3.52 20.45 -18.24
CA ALA A 117 -4.33 21.65 -18.41
C ALA A 117 -5.86 21.40 -18.37
N ARG A 118 -6.31 20.13 -18.29
CA ARG A 118 -7.73 19.74 -18.10
C ARG A 118 -8.10 19.45 -16.65
N GLY A 119 -7.12 19.36 -15.75
CA GLY A 119 -7.32 19.01 -14.33
C GLY A 119 -7.42 17.50 -14.03
N ASP A 120 -7.34 16.64 -15.06
CA ASP A 120 -6.98 15.23 -14.89
C ASP A 120 -5.45 15.08 -14.73
N TYR A 121 -4.99 13.87 -14.43
CA TYR A 121 -3.57 13.57 -14.21
C TYR A 121 -3.04 12.60 -15.24
N LEU A 122 -1.85 12.88 -15.75
CA LEU A 122 -1.01 11.95 -16.51
C LEU A 122 -0.08 11.25 -15.52
N GLY A 123 -0.22 9.93 -15.38
CA GLY A 123 0.68 9.10 -14.59
C GLY A 123 1.70 8.37 -15.47
N ARG A 124 2.91 8.16 -14.94
CA ARG A 124 3.97 7.36 -15.54
C ARG A 124 4.06 6.03 -14.82
N ASP A 125 3.88 4.95 -15.57
CA ASP A 125 4.20 3.59 -15.13
C ASP A 125 5.68 3.31 -15.43
N PHE A 126 6.47 3.06 -14.39
CA PHE A 126 7.91 2.84 -14.51
C PHE A 126 8.26 1.41 -14.96
N ASP A 127 7.53 0.40 -14.49
CA ASP A 127 7.74 -1.01 -14.83
C ASP A 127 7.34 -1.31 -16.28
N ARG A 128 6.12 -0.92 -16.67
CA ARG A 128 5.56 -1.09 -18.01
C ARG A 128 6.00 0.00 -18.99
N LYS A 129 6.70 1.04 -18.50
CA LYS A 129 7.31 2.13 -19.27
C LYS A 129 6.31 2.84 -20.20
N CYS A 130 5.15 3.16 -19.64
CA CYS A 130 4.00 3.69 -20.38
C CYS A 130 3.25 4.75 -19.56
N TYR A 131 2.42 5.55 -20.23
CA TYR A 131 1.59 6.57 -19.58
C TYR A 131 0.14 6.09 -19.40
N PHE A 132 -0.50 6.56 -18.33
CA PHE A 132 -1.93 6.39 -18.08
C PHE A 132 -2.58 7.73 -17.73
N THR A 133 -3.91 7.81 -17.79
CA THR A 133 -4.65 9.01 -17.37
C THR A 133 -5.66 8.64 -16.30
N THR A 134 -5.74 9.46 -15.25
CA THR A 134 -6.71 9.28 -14.15
C THR A 134 -7.33 10.61 -13.73
N GLY A 135 -8.57 10.54 -13.25
CA GLY A 135 -9.24 11.66 -12.57
C GLY A 135 -9.01 11.68 -11.05
N THR A 136 -8.34 10.66 -10.50
CA THR A 136 -7.91 10.65 -9.09
C THR A 136 -6.65 11.49 -8.90
N PRO A 137 -6.42 12.09 -7.72
CA PRO A 137 -5.12 12.65 -7.37
C PRO A 137 -3.98 11.62 -7.52
N PRO A 138 -2.71 12.09 -7.55
CA PRO A 138 -1.51 11.23 -7.55
C PRO A 138 -1.57 10.15 -6.47
N LEU A 139 -1.22 8.93 -6.84
CA LEU A 139 -1.19 7.76 -5.95
C LEU A 139 0.26 7.31 -5.79
N GLY A 140 0.69 7.02 -4.57
CA GLY A 140 1.96 6.34 -4.34
C GLY A 140 1.89 4.86 -4.71
N SER A 141 3.03 4.20 -4.73
CA SER A 141 3.28 2.79 -5.12
C SER A 141 2.39 1.70 -4.47
N ASN A 142 1.53 2.07 -3.53
CA ASN A 142 0.55 1.19 -2.87
C ASN A 142 -0.91 1.62 -3.18
N ASP A 143 -1.17 2.27 -4.31
CA ASP A 143 -2.48 2.80 -4.76
C ASP A 143 -3.15 3.81 -3.80
N ASN A 144 -2.37 4.45 -2.92
CA ASN A 144 -2.88 5.38 -1.91
C ASN A 144 -2.59 6.84 -2.29
N PRO A 145 -3.56 7.78 -2.13
CA PRO A 145 -3.36 9.18 -2.49
C PRO A 145 -2.20 9.83 -1.73
N LEU A 146 -1.29 10.46 -2.48
CA LEU A 146 -0.19 11.24 -1.91
C LEU A 146 -0.74 12.51 -1.25
N VAL A 147 -0.39 12.72 0.03
CA VAL A 147 -0.85 13.85 0.83
C VAL A 147 0.30 14.83 1.05
N PRO A 148 0.19 16.10 0.60
CA PRO A 148 1.24 17.10 0.78
C PRO A 148 1.65 17.24 2.25
N TRP A 149 2.96 17.29 2.53
CA TRP A 149 3.52 17.45 3.88
C TRP A 149 3.15 16.31 4.85
N ARG A 150 2.91 15.12 4.28
CA ARG A 150 2.62 13.87 5.00
C ARG A 150 3.19 12.65 4.26
N SER A 151 3.06 12.54 2.94
CA SER A 151 3.59 11.40 2.20
C SER A 151 5.09 11.58 1.93
N VAL A 152 5.84 10.47 2.02
CA VAL A 152 7.28 10.39 1.70
C VAL A 152 7.54 9.10 0.93
N ALA A 153 8.44 9.17 -0.04
CA ALA A 153 8.95 8.02 -0.77
C ALA A 153 10.25 7.52 -0.12
N ALA A 154 10.35 6.22 0.16
CA ALA A 154 11.51 5.64 0.85
C ALA A 154 11.71 4.16 0.51
N ASN A 155 12.77 3.83 -0.23
CA ASN A 155 13.02 2.47 -0.73
C ASN A 155 13.55 1.49 0.35
N HIS A 156 14.01 2.01 1.49
CA HIS A 156 14.63 1.22 2.57
C HIS A 156 13.70 0.99 3.78
N LEU A 157 12.43 1.40 3.70
CA LEU A 157 11.44 1.32 4.78
C LEU A 157 10.14 0.66 4.30
N SER A 158 9.45 -0.04 5.21
CA SER A 158 8.15 -0.64 4.89
C SER A 158 7.07 0.43 4.62
N PRO A 159 6.14 0.21 3.68
CA PRO A 159 4.96 1.07 3.53
C PRO A 159 4.17 1.23 4.85
N GLY A 160 3.61 2.42 5.06
CA GLY A 160 2.92 2.81 6.28
C GLY A 160 3.82 3.21 7.45
N THR A 161 5.16 3.11 7.35
CA THR A 161 6.12 3.53 8.39
C THR A 161 5.96 5.02 8.71
N GLU A 162 5.70 5.38 9.97
CA GLU A 162 5.70 6.78 10.40
C GLU A 162 7.12 7.30 10.65
N ILE A 163 7.37 8.54 10.23
CA ILE A 163 8.64 9.24 10.36
C ILE A 163 8.41 10.60 11.04
N ARG A 164 9.34 11.02 11.88
CA ARG A 164 9.45 12.41 12.36
C ARG A 164 10.87 12.91 12.14
N VAL A 165 11.04 13.97 11.36
CA VAL A 165 12.32 14.69 11.29
C VAL A 165 12.50 15.42 12.62
N THR A 166 13.60 15.18 13.33
CA THR A 166 13.94 15.88 14.58
C THR A 166 15.03 16.91 14.37
N ASP A 167 15.89 16.72 13.38
CA ASP A 167 16.84 17.72 12.86
C ASP A 167 16.94 17.62 11.34
N CYS A 168 17.09 18.75 10.65
CA CYS A 168 17.04 18.82 9.18
C CYS A 168 18.42 18.75 8.50
N GLY A 169 19.51 18.71 9.26
CA GLY A 169 20.84 18.96 8.73
C GLY A 169 21.08 20.44 8.39
N PRO A 170 22.26 20.78 7.84
CA PRO A 170 22.60 22.14 7.43
C PRO A 170 21.87 22.56 6.14
N GLY A 171 21.93 23.84 5.80
CA GLY A 171 21.51 24.37 4.49
C GLY A 171 20.04 24.82 4.42
N LEU A 172 19.12 24.19 5.14
CA LEU A 172 17.71 24.63 5.18
C LEU A 172 17.54 25.91 6.01
N THR A 173 16.62 26.77 5.57
CA THR A 173 16.18 27.92 6.37
C THR A 173 15.38 27.46 7.60
N ALA A 174 15.38 28.27 8.66
CA ALA A 174 14.71 27.92 9.91
C ALA A 174 13.19 27.72 9.74
N GLU A 175 12.56 28.44 8.82
CA GLU A 175 11.14 28.28 8.48
C GLU A 175 10.86 26.93 7.81
N ILE A 176 11.61 26.58 6.76
CA ILE A 176 11.44 25.32 6.04
C ILE A 176 11.77 24.12 6.94
N CYS A 177 12.84 24.20 7.74
CA CYS A 177 13.13 23.15 8.71
C CYS A 177 12.03 23.03 9.78
N THR A 178 11.43 24.14 10.23
CA THR A 178 10.27 24.11 11.15
C THR A 178 9.07 23.40 10.50
N ARG A 179 8.77 23.69 9.22
CA ARG A 179 7.70 23.05 8.46
C ARG A 179 7.94 21.54 8.27
N VAL A 180 9.16 21.14 7.92
CA VAL A 180 9.58 19.74 7.75
C VAL A 180 9.51 18.96 9.08
N LYS A 181 9.83 19.60 10.21
CA LYS A 181 9.75 18.99 11.56
C LYS A 181 8.33 18.95 12.14
N ALA A 182 7.45 19.87 11.74
CA ALA A 182 6.04 19.87 12.14
C ALA A 182 5.21 18.82 11.38
N ALA A 183 5.58 18.54 10.12
CA ALA A 183 4.95 17.53 9.28
C ALA A 183 4.95 16.12 9.92
N HIS A 184 3.97 15.30 9.53
CA HIS A 184 3.74 13.97 10.09
C HIS A 184 3.95 12.91 9.02
N TRP A 185 5.21 12.77 8.62
CA TRP A 185 5.63 11.94 7.50
C TRP A 185 5.24 10.46 7.67
N ARG A 186 4.83 9.83 6.57
CA ARG A 186 4.58 8.39 6.45
C ARG A 186 5.02 7.88 5.07
N VAL A 187 5.68 6.73 5.06
CA VAL A 187 6.10 6.05 3.83
C VAL A 187 4.85 5.59 3.08
N ASP A 188 4.50 6.31 2.02
CA ASP A 188 3.33 6.04 1.17
C ASP A 188 3.72 5.61 -0.25
N ASP A 189 4.99 5.77 -0.61
CA ASP A 189 5.49 5.64 -1.97
C ASP A 189 6.91 5.03 -2.06
N LEU A 190 7.31 4.64 -3.27
CA LEU A 190 8.67 4.20 -3.60
C LEU A 190 9.33 5.22 -4.54
N CYS A 191 10.55 5.61 -4.21
CA CYS A 191 11.27 6.63 -4.97
C CYS A 191 11.88 5.98 -6.21
N SER A 192 11.39 6.37 -7.39
CA SER A 192 11.70 5.69 -8.65
C SER A 192 13.06 6.09 -9.27
N ILE A 193 13.61 7.25 -8.89
CA ILE A 193 14.88 7.77 -9.42
C ILE A 193 15.61 8.53 -8.29
N GLY A 194 16.92 8.30 -8.12
CA GLY A 194 17.79 9.12 -7.27
C GLY A 194 17.91 8.69 -5.79
N CYS A 195 17.02 7.83 -5.30
CA CYS A 195 17.05 7.31 -3.92
C CYS A 195 17.73 5.94 -3.81
N ASP A 196 18.95 5.82 -4.34
CA ASP A 196 19.75 4.58 -4.31
C ASP A 196 20.43 4.35 -2.95
N ASP A 197 20.38 5.33 -2.03
CA ASP A 197 21.00 5.28 -0.70
C ASP A 197 20.05 4.75 0.40
N ALA A 198 20.62 4.06 1.40
CA ALA A 198 19.89 3.35 2.45
C ALA A 198 19.32 4.26 3.57
N LYS A 199 19.37 5.58 3.39
CA LYS A 199 18.86 6.64 4.29
C LYS A 199 18.30 7.85 3.51
N HIS A 200 17.82 7.63 2.29
CA HIS A 200 17.14 8.67 1.51
C HIS A 200 15.64 8.73 1.83
N LEU A 201 15.13 9.94 2.08
CA LEU A 201 13.69 10.24 2.21
C LEU A 201 13.32 11.36 1.24
N ASP A 202 12.44 11.06 0.29
CA ASP A 202 11.97 12.06 -0.67
C ASP A 202 10.57 12.55 -0.26
N LEU A 203 10.45 13.85 0.02
CA LEU A 203 9.30 14.40 0.77
C LEU A 203 8.27 15.03 -0.18
N TYR A 204 7.02 14.53 -0.15
CA TYR A 204 5.99 15.05 -1.06
C TYR A 204 5.47 16.41 -0.60
N ILE A 205 5.78 17.47 -1.36
CA ILE A 205 5.38 18.84 -1.03
C ILE A 205 4.05 19.27 -1.66
N GLY A 206 3.53 18.51 -2.63
CA GLY A 206 2.20 18.66 -3.22
C GLY A 206 2.19 18.91 -4.73
N GLU A 207 1.09 19.51 -5.23
CA GLU A 207 1.01 19.98 -6.60
C GLU A 207 1.83 21.27 -6.81
N GLN A 208 2.36 21.43 -8.02
CA GLN A 208 2.98 22.67 -8.46
C GLN A 208 1.94 23.80 -8.56
N THR A 209 2.12 24.86 -7.77
CA THR A 209 1.22 26.03 -7.71
C THR A 209 1.82 27.31 -8.32
N ARG A 210 3.04 27.24 -8.85
CA ARG A 210 3.74 28.32 -9.57
C ARG A 210 4.82 27.80 -10.50
N ALA A 211 5.22 28.62 -11.47
CA ALA A 211 6.45 28.43 -12.24
C ALA A 211 7.69 28.51 -11.33
N ALA A 212 8.86 28.09 -11.83
CA ALA A 212 10.14 28.16 -11.12
C ALA A 212 10.09 27.55 -9.69
N ILE A 213 9.36 26.43 -9.51
CA ILE A 213 9.15 25.83 -8.19
C ILE A 213 10.45 25.36 -7.52
N GLU A 214 11.47 25.10 -8.32
CA GLU A 214 12.80 24.63 -7.91
C GLU A 214 13.73 25.75 -7.42
N ASP A 215 13.43 27.01 -7.76
CA ASP A 215 14.24 28.19 -7.40
C ASP A 215 13.86 28.78 -6.02
N GLU A 216 13.02 28.09 -5.23
CA GLU A 216 12.45 28.63 -3.98
C GLU A 216 12.64 27.69 -2.77
N ASP A 217 12.89 28.27 -1.60
CA ASP A 217 13.38 27.65 -0.35
C ASP A 217 12.78 26.28 0.07
N PHE A 218 11.54 25.97 -0.32
CA PHE A 218 10.92 24.68 0.00
C PHE A 218 11.31 23.54 -0.96
N TYR A 219 11.98 23.84 -2.08
CA TYR A 219 12.63 22.87 -2.94
C TYR A 219 14.11 22.78 -2.55
N PHE A 220 14.49 21.68 -1.90
CA PHE A 220 15.80 21.55 -1.27
C PHE A 220 16.38 20.14 -1.39
N VAL A 221 17.70 20.07 -1.21
CA VAL A 221 18.43 18.84 -0.89
C VAL A 221 19.24 19.11 0.37
N THR A 222 19.14 18.23 1.36
CA THR A 222 19.96 18.27 2.59
C THR A 222 20.45 16.88 2.96
N THR A 223 21.58 16.83 3.68
CA THR A 223 22.22 15.59 4.14
C THR A 223 22.57 15.70 5.61
N GLY A 224 22.73 14.57 6.29
CA GLY A 224 23.04 14.56 7.72
C GLY A 224 21.82 14.78 8.63
N ALA A 225 20.61 14.88 8.07
CA ALA A 225 19.38 15.02 8.82
C ALA A 225 19.20 13.88 9.84
N THR A 226 18.43 14.16 10.91
CA THR A 226 18.14 13.21 11.97
C THR A 226 16.64 12.95 12.07
N VAL A 227 16.26 11.68 11.98
CA VAL A 227 14.87 11.23 11.97
C VAL A 227 14.59 10.21 13.06
N ARG A 228 13.34 10.15 13.52
CA ARG A 228 12.79 9.07 14.34
C ARG A 228 11.84 8.24 13.48
N ILE A 229 12.04 6.94 13.48
CA ILE A 229 11.20 5.97 12.76
C ILE A 229 10.30 5.27 13.78
N GLY A 230 8.99 5.35 13.58
CA GLY A 230 7.97 4.64 14.34
C GLY A 230 7.55 3.33 13.66
N ALA A 231 6.57 2.64 14.25
CA ALA A 231 5.99 1.44 13.65
C ALA A 231 5.22 1.75 12.34
N PRO A 232 5.18 0.82 11.37
CA PRO A 232 4.23 0.86 10.27
C PRO A 232 2.79 0.85 10.79
N LYS A 233 1.94 1.72 10.24
CA LYS A 233 0.50 1.74 10.52
C LYS A 233 -0.29 1.62 9.22
N ALA A 234 -1.18 0.64 9.18
CA ALA A 234 -2.18 0.51 8.13
C ALA A 234 -2.99 1.79 7.96
N LEU A 235 -3.54 2.00 6.76
CA LEU A 235 -4.54 3.04 6.55
C LEU A 235 -5.80 2.77 7.39
N ARG A 236 -6.46 3.88 7.75
CA ARG A 236 -7.79 3.94 8.35
C ARG A 236 -8.67 4.76 7.42
#